data_AF-A0A2D6LJM8-F1
#
_entry.id   AF-A0A2D6LJM8-F1
#
_cell.length_a   1.000
_cell.length_b   1.000
_cell.length_c   1.000
_cell.angle_alpha   90.00
_cell.angle_beta   90.00
_cell.angle_gamma   90.00
#
_symmetry.space_group_name_H-M   'P 1'
#
loop_
_entity.id
_entity.type
_entity.pdbx_description
1 polymer ?
#
loop_
_entity_poly.entity_id
_entity_poly.type
_entity_poly.pdbx_seq_one_letter_code
_entity_poly.pdbx_strand_id
1 'polypeptide(L)'
;MANVALVKGVVRYDIIFKSLELIQEDVINKVSSSKRIVIKPDLLHLNGCSELTNADSVKAVLDFIEEFTNKKITIAEGSFSDEDVFHRHNYHDLLKDYSVKFLNLNNDDSAPIKLGKTTINISKTLLESDFRISVAVLKRDRTSLLGAIPNMVIGSVSENDKTDFYKSKTFLRNTSEIFKLIRPGLSVIDGFDSVKTNLKTSLAIASKDAVSADTVASKILKTKRSYLGYCKKSKIKMVGSKLSEL
;
A
#
# COMPACT_ATOMS: atom_id res chain seq x y z
N MET A 1 8.30 -19.44 -3.00
CA MET A 1 9.19 -18.35 -3.48
C MET A 1 8.29 -17.26 -4.01
N ALA A 2 8.54 -15.99 -3.70
CA ALA A 2 7.68 -14.87 -4.09
C ALA A 2 8.33 -14.09 -5.24
N ASN A 3 7.57 -13.84 -6.32
CA ASN A 3 8.02 -12.95 -7.38
C ASN A 3 7.89 -11.50 -6.91
N VAL A 4 8.92 -10.70 -7.20
CA VAL A 4 8.89 -9.25 -7.02
C VAL A 4 9.27 -8.63 -8.36
N ALA A 5 8.32 -7.96 -8.99
CA ALA A 5 8.58 -7.15 -10.16
C ALA A 5 9.31 -5.89 -9.74
N LEU A 6 10.36 -5.54 -10.48
CA LEU A 6 11.05 -4.27 -10.40
C LEU A 6 11.18 -3.74 -11.82
N VAL A 7 10.63 -2.55 -12.07
CA VAL A 7 10.64 -1.93 -13.39
C VAL A 7 11.17 -0.51 -13.28
N LYS A 8 12.12 -0.14 -14.14
CA LYS A 8 12.58 1.25 -14.33
C LYS A 8 11.99 1.84 -15.60
N GLY A 9 11.80 3.16 -15.61
CA GLY A 9 11.32 3.87 -16.79
C GLY A 9 11.07 5.35 -16.53
N VAL A 10 10.70 6.09 -17.57
CA VAL A 10 10.57 7.55 -17.52
C VAL A 10 9.12 8.05 -17.46
N VAL A 11 8.15 7.13 -17.55
CA VAL A 11 6.71 7.41 -17.43
C VAL A 11 6.17 6.61 -16.24
N ARG A 12 5.55 7.30 -15.27
CA ARG A 12 5.05 6.70 -14.03
C ARG A 12 4.00 5.61 -14.28
N TYR A 13 3.01 5.90 -15.10
CA TYR A 13 1.95 4.95 -15.45
C TYR A 13 2.55 3.65 -16.00
N ASP A 14 3.40 3.75 -17.03
CA ASP A 14 3.97 2.59 -17.74
C ASP A 14 4.77 1.66 -16.82
N ILE A 15 5.59 2.22 -15.91
CA ILE A 15 6.39 1.39 -15.00
C ILE A 15 5.52 0.64 -14.00
N ILE A 16 4.43 1.26 -13.53
CA ILE A 16 3.48 0.63 -12.61
C ILE A 16 2.74 -0.49 -13.35
N PHE A 17 2.15 -0.17 -14.50
CA PHE A 17 1.40 -1.13 -15.31
C PHE A 17 2.28 -2.34 -15.68
N LYS A 18 3.47 -2.10 -16.25
CA LYS A 18 4.42 -3.15 -16.61
C LYS A 18 4.88 -3.99 -15.42
N SER A 19 5.00 -3.38 -14.23
CA SER A 19 5.33 -4.16 -13.02
C SER A 19 4.22 -5.14 -12.64
N LEU A 20 2.95 -4.79 -12.91
CA LEU A 20 1.79 -5.66 -12.67
C LEU A 20 1.73 -6.80 -13.70
N GLU A 21 1.95 -6.51 -14.98
CA GLU A 21 2.02 -7.52 -16.04
C GLU A 21 3.04 -8.63 -15.70
N LEU A 22 4.22 -8.26 -15.20
CA LEU A 22 5.28 -9.22 -14.83
C LEU A 22 4.92 -10.19 -13.70
N ILE A 23 3.89 -9.88 -12.91
CA ILE A 23 3.38 -10.75 -11.83
C ILE A 23 1.92 -11.15 -12.04
N GLN A 24 1.38 -10.96 -13.25
CA GLN A 24 -0.04 -11.17 -13.56
C GLN A 24 -0.51 -12.56 -13.11
N GLU A 25 0.23 -13.60 -13.46
CA GLU A 25 -0.10 -14.99 -13.10
C GLU A 25 -0.24 -15.21 -11.57
N ASP A 26 0.48 -14.44 -10.75
CA ASP A 26 0.39 -14.54 -9.30
C ASP A 26 -0.93 -13.96 -8.77
N VAL A 27 -1.52 -12.98 -9.45
CA VAL A 27 -2.60 -12.13 -8.94
C VAL A 27 -3.97 -12.37 -9.59
N ILE A 28 -4.02 -12.74 -10.87
CA ILE A 28 -5.28 -12.79 -11.67
C ILE A 28 -6.38 -13.62 -11.03
N ASN A 29 -6.05 -14.82 -10.54
CA ASN A 29 -7.04 -15.74 -9.95
C ASN A 29 -7.70 -15.11 -8.72
N LYS A 30 -6.94 -14.33 -7.95
CA LYS A 30 -7.46 -13.69 -6.74
C LYS A 30 -8.24 -12.43 -7.07
N VAL A 31 -7.81 -11.63 -8.05
CA VAL A 31 -8.56 -10.46 -8.54
C VAL A 31 -9.93 -10.91 -9.06
N SER A 32 -9.94 -11.90 -9.96
CA SER A 32 -11.16 -12.38 -10.63
C SER A 32 -12.18 -13.01 -9.68
N SER A 33 -11.73 -13.67 -8.61
CA SER A 33 -12.63 -14.33 -7.65
C SER A 33 -13.08 -13.46 -6.47
N SER A 34 -12.52 -12.26 -6.32
CA SER A 34 -12.80 -11.40 -5.17
C SER A 34 -14.06 -10.54 -5.40
N LYS A 35 -14.90 -10.39 -4.38
CA LYS A 35 -16.14 -9.60 -4.47
C LYS A 35 -15.94 -8.19 -3.94
N ARG A 36 -15.18 -8.04 -2.85
CA ARG A 36 -14.83 -6.77 -2.22
C ARG A 36 -13.34 -6.47 -2.45
N ILE A 37 -13.06 -5.63 -3.44
CA ILE A 37 -11.71 -5.17 -3.78
C ILE A 37 -11.52 -3.76 -3.24
N VAL A 38 -10.45 -3.56 -2.46
CA VAL A 38 -10.08 -2.25 -1.93
C VAL A 38 -8.70 -1.87 -2.44
N ILE A 39 -8.58 -0.70 -3.05
CA ILE A 39 -7.31 -0.04 -3.33
C ILE A 39 -7.07 0.99 -2.24
N LYS A 40 -5.93 0.88 -1.57
CA LYS A 40 -5.47 1.86 -0.60
C LYS A 40 -4.25 2.60 -1.14
N PRO A 41 -4.43 3.82 -1.69
CA PRO A 41 -3.30 4.71 -1.92
C PRO A 41 -2.64 5.10 -0.59
N ASP A 42 -1.52 5.79 -0.65
CA ASP A 42 -0.89 6.47 0.49
C ASP A 42 -1.11 7.97 0.28
N LEU A 43 -2.17 8.54 0.88
CA LEU A 43 -2.47 9.99 0.81
C LEU A 43 -2.30 10.65 2.17
N LEU A 44 -1.19 10.36 2.84
CA LEU A 44 -0.91 10.92 4.16
C LEU A 44 -0.92 12.45 4.12
N HIS A 45 -1.94 13.04 4.77
CA HIS A 45 -2.03 14.48 4.94
C HIS A 45 -1.54 14.88 6.33
N LEU A 46 -0.35 15.47 6.40
CA LEU A 46 0.18 16.15 7.58
C LEU A 46 0.88 17.44 7.14
N ASN A 47 0.36 18.61 7.54
CA ASN A 47 1.03 19.91 7.42
C ASN A 47 1.61 20.24 6.02
N GLY A 48 0.86 19.95 4.95
CA GLY A 48 1.31 20.26 3.58
C GLY A 48 2.38 19.32 3.01
N CYS A 49 2.63 18.17 3.63
CA CYS A 49 3.50 17.13 3.08
C CYS A 49 2.94 16.57 1.76
N SER A 50 3.74 16.57 0.70
CA SER A 50 3.41 16.04 -0.63
C SER A 50 3.79 14.56 -0.80
N GLU A 51 3.73 13.77 0.27
CA GLU A 51 4.16 12.36 0.30
C GLU A 51 3.04 11.43 -0.12
N LEU A 52 2.44 11.74 -1.26
CA LEU A 52 1.21 11.14 -1.72
C LEU A 52 1.41 10.27 -2.94
N THR A 53 0.62 9.21 -3.01
CA THR A 53 0.51 8.38 -4.20
C THR A 53 -0.03 9.24 -5.33
N ASN A 54 0.67 9.26 -6.46
CA ASN A 54 0.19 9.97 -7.63
C ASN A 54 -0.98 9.21 -8.27
N ALA A 55 -1.98 9.93 -8.78
CA ALA A 55 -3.16 9.33 -9.38
C ALA A 55 -2.84 8.40 -10.57
N ASP A 56 -1.77 8.65 -11.34
CA ASP A 56 -1.36 7.78 -12.45
C ASP A 56 -0.97 6.38 -11.97
N SER A 57 -0.41 6.26 -10.77
CA SER A 57 -0.12 4.96 -10.16
C SER A 57 -1.40 4.21 -9.80
N VAL A 58 -2.45 4.93 -9.40
CA VAL A 58 -3.76 4.33 -9.14
C VAL A 58 -4.48 3.98 -10.44
N LYS A 59 -4.40 4.82 -11.47
CA LYS A 59 -4.93 4.53 -12.82
C LYS A 59 -4.33 3.26 -13.40
N ALA A 60 -3.00 3.14 -13.38
CA ALA A 60 -2.32 1.94 -13.86
C ALA A 60 -2.77 0.67 -13.12
N VAL A 61 -3.02 0.77 -11.81
CA VAL A 61 -3.58 -0.35 -11.03
C VAL A 61 -5.03 -0.63 -11.43
N LEU A 62 -5.86 0.39 -11.60
CA LEU A 62 -7.27 0.26 -12.00
C LEU A 62 -7.39 -0.39 -13.38
N ASP A 63 -6.70 0.15 -14.38
CA ASP A 63 -6.70 -0.37 -15.75
C ASP A 63 -6.29 -1.84 -15.76
N PHE A 64 -5.21 -2.20 -15.04
CA PHE A 64 -4.76 -3.59 -14.93
C PHE A 64 -5.80 -4.50 -14.27
N ILE A 65 -6.45 -4.11 -13.17
CA ILE A 65 -7.39 -5.01 -12.49
C ILE A 65 -8.73 -5.12 -13.21
N GLU A 66 -9.18 -4.06 -13.88
CA GLU A 66 -10.45 -4.03 -14.62
C GLU A 66 -10.44 -4.97 -15.83
N GLU A 67 -9.27 -5.35 -16.35
CA GLU A 67 -9.11 -6.44 -17.33
C GLU A 67 -9.60 -7.81 -16.82
N PHE A 68 -9.57 -8.02 -15.50
CA PHE A 68 -9.84 -9.32 -14.88
C PHE A 68 -11.07 -9.32 -13.97
N THR A 69 -11.70 -8.18 -13.74
CA THR A 69 -12.88 -8.07 -12.89
C THR A 69 -13.76 -6.90 -13.27
N ASN A 70 -15.08 -7.11 -13.20
CA ASN A 70 -16.08 -6.04 -13.34
C ASN A 70 -16.71 -5.64 -12.00
N LYS A 71 -16.10 -6.07 -10.87
CA LYS A 71 -16.61 -5.74 -9.54
C LYS A 71 -16.30 -4.29 -9.21
N LYS A 72 -17.22 -3.65 -8.47
CA LYS A 72 -17.03 -2.30 -7.95
C LYS A 72 -15.81 -2.26 -7.03
N ILE A 73 -14.89 -1.34 -7.31
CA ILE A 73 -13.66 -1.14 -6.54
C ILE A 73 -13.87 0.01 -5.55
N THR A 74 -13.41 -0.18 -4.32
CA THR A 74 -13.37 0.91 -3.33
C THR A 74 -11.95 1.47 -3.23
N ILE A 75 -11.77 2.78 -3.43
CA ILE A 75 -10.54 3.48 -3.10
C ILE A 75 -10.70 4.02 -1.68
N ALA A 76 -9.87 3.54 -0.74
CA ALA A 76 -10.03 3.82 0.68
C ALA A 76 -8.75 4.37 1.31
N GLU A 77 -8.87 5.45 2.07
CA GLU A 77 -7.76 6.10 2.78
C GLU A 77 -8.18 6.54 4.18
N GLY A 78 -7.27 6.41 5.16
CA GLY A 78 -7.45 6.84 6.54
C GLY A 78 -6.27 7.70 6.96
N SER A 79 -6.24 8.95 6.50
CA SER A 79 -5.23 9.95 6.87
C SER A 79 -5.51 10.53 8.27
N PHE A 80 -4.68 11.44 8.78
CA PHE A 80 -4.92 12.12 10.07
C PHE A 80 -5.94 13.28 9.94
N SER A 81 -7.08 13.04 9.29
CA SER A 81 -8.14 14.05 9.08
C SER A 81 -9.46 13.42 8.60
N ASP A 82 -10.59 14.01 9.01
CA ASP A 82 -11.92 13.67 8.50
C ASP A 82 -12.24 14.38 7.16
N GLU A 83 -11.34 15.27 6.70
CA GLU A 83 -11.45 15.91 5.38
C GLU A 83 -11.55 14.88 4.24
N ASP A 84 -12.24 15.25 3.16
CA ASP A 84 -12.20 14.50 1.92
C ASP A 84 -10.82 14.65 1.25
N VAL A 85 -9.91 13.78 1.67
CA VAL A 85 -8.53 13.69 1.17
C VAL A 85 -8.50 13.45 -0.35
N PHE A 86 -9.52 12.81 -0.92
CA PHE A 86 -9.60 12.55 -2.35
C PHE A 86 -9.93 13.85 -3.10
N HIS A 87 -10.91 14.62 -2.63
CA HIS A 87 -11.20 15.94 -3.21
C HIS A 87 -10.00 16.88 -3.11
N ARG A 88 -9.37 16.94 -1.94
CA ARG A 88 -8.19 17.79 -1.72
C ARG A 88 -7.04 17.50 -2.68
N HIS A 89 -6.85 16.24 -3.05
CA HIS A 89 -5.78 15.81 -3.96
C HIS A 89 -6.28 15.57 -5.40
N ASN A 90 -7.47 16.08 -5.73
CA ASN A 90 -8.08 16.02 -7.06
C ASN A 90 -8.34 14.60 -7.60
N TYR A 91 -8.43 13.60 -6.72
CA TYR A 91 -8.68 12.21 -7.12
C TYR A 91 -10.07 12.03 -7.75
N HIS A 92 -11.08 12.77 -7.30
CA HIS A 92 -12.43 12.71 -7.89
C HIS A 92 -12.41 13.08 -9.37
N ASP A 93 -11.77 14.18 -9.74
CA ASP A 93 -11.70 14.62 -11.14
C ASP A 93 -10.76 13.72 -11.96
N LEU A 94 -9.63 13.32 -11.39
CA LEU A 94 -8.63 12.51 -12.09
C LEU A 94 -9.10 11.07 -12.35
N LEU A 95 -10.06 10.57 -11.57
CA LEU A 95 -10.61 9.22 -11.68
C LEU A 95 -12.11 9.20 -12.00
N LYS A 96 -12.69 10.31 -12.46
CA LYS A 96 -14.13 10.46 -12.73
C LYS A 96 -14.68 9.44 -13.74
N ASP A 97 -13.82 8.95 -14.64
CA ASP A 97 -14.17 8.01 -15.69
C ASP A 97 -14.14 6.53 -15.20
N TYR A 98 -13.67 6.29 -13.97
CA TYR A 98 -13.63 4.98 -13.36
C TYR A 98 -14.84 4.74 -12.44
N SER A 99 -15.37 3.50 -12.43
CA SER A 99 -16.49 3.12 -11.57
C SER A 99 -16.03 2.76 -10.15
N VAL A 100 -15.45 3.73 -9.44
CA VAL A 100 -14.90 3.55 -8.09
C VAL A 100 -15.78 4.18 -7.02
N LYS A 101 -15.74 3.61 -5.80
CA LYS A 101 -16.25 4.25 -4.59
C LYS A 101 -15.08 4.84 -3.80
N PHE A 102 -15.12 6.12 -3.49
CA PHE A 102 -14.20 6.70 -2.51
C PHE A 102 -14.72 6.48 -1.09
N LEU A 103 -13.83 6.12 -0.17
CA LEU A 103 -14.14 5.91 1.25
C LEU A 103 -13.05 6.53 2.12
N ASN A 104 -13.41 7.54 2.91
CA ASN A 104 -12.58 7.95 4.04
C ASN A 104 -12.74 6.90 5.17
N LEU A 105 -11.66 6.21 5.50
CA LEU A 105 -11.63 5.16 6.52
C LEU A 105 -11.85 5.70 7.94
N ASN A 106 -11.67 7.00 8.17
CA ASN A 106 -12.03 7.63 9.45
C ASN A 106 -13.56 7.72 9.64
N ASN A 107 -14.32 7.69 8.53
CA ASN A 107 -15.79 7.63 8.53
C ASN A 107 -16.31 6.19 8.37
N ASP A 108 -15.43 5.19 8.38
CA ASP A 108 -15.81 3.77 8.27
C ASP A 108 -16.22 3.20 9.63
N ASP A 109 -17.02 2.14 9.61
CA ASP A 109 -17.22 1.33 10.81
C ASP A 109 -15.89 0.68 11.22
N SER A 110 -15.68 0.53 12.51
CA SER A 110 -14.46 -0.09 13.05
C SER A 110 -14.76 -1.33 13.90
N ALA A 111 -13.76 -2.20 14.03
CA ALA A 111 -13.79 -3.40 14.85
C ALA A 111 -12.63 -3.37 15.87
N PRO A 112 -12.89 -3.69 17.15
CA PRO A 112 -11.86 -3.71 18.18
C PRO A 112 -10.98 -4.96 18.04
N ILE A 113 -9.66 -4.75 17.99
CA ILE A 113 -8.62 -5.78 17.93
C ILE A 113 -7.76 -5.71 19.17
N LYS A 114 -7.67 -6.82 19.90
CA LYS A 114 -6.82 -6.95 21.09
C LYS A 114 -5.38 -7.25 20.70
N LEU A 115 -4.48 -6.31 21.00
CA LEU A 115 -3.03 -6.40 20.78
C LEU A 115 -2.30 -6.41 22.12
N GLY A 116 -2.16 -7.61 22.70
CA GLY A 116 -1.59 -7.78 24.04
C GLY A 116 -2.52 -7.18 25.11
N LYS A 117 -2.09 -6.09 25.74
CA LYS A 117 -2.87 -5.37 26.78
C LYS A 117 -3.67 -4.19 26.24
N THR A 118 -3.46 -3.82 24.98
CA THR A 118 -4.15 -2.69 24.33
C THR A 118 -5.22 -3.23 23.40
N THR A 119 -6.34 -2.53 23.29
CA THR A 119 -7.32 -2.72 22.23
C THR A 119 -7.24 -1.52 21.31
N ILE A 120 -7.18 -1.75 20.01
CA ILE A 120 -7.26 -0.70 18.99
C ILE A 120 -8.41 -1.02 18.05
N ASN A 121 -9.05 -0.01 17.49
CA ASN A 121 -10.06 -0.18 16.47
C ASN A 121 -9.41 -0.09 15.09
N ILE A 122 -9.80 -1.00 14.20
CA ILE A 122 -9.40 -0.97 12.79
C ILE A 122 -10.63 -0.98 11.87
N SER A 123 -10.49 -0.43 10.67
CA SER A 123 -11.54 -0.40 9.63
C SER A 123 -12.14 -1.78 9.36
N LYS A 124 -13.48 -1.88 9.43
CA LYS A 124 -14.22 -3.07 9.00
C LYS A 124 -14.12 -3.29 7.51
N THR A 125 -14.15 -2.23 6.70
CA THR A 125 -14.00 -2.36 5.24
C THR A 125 -12.68 -3.06 4.88
N LEU A 126 -11.58 -2.70 5.54
CA LEU A 126 -10.30 -3.38 5.33
C LEU A 126 -10.28 -4.79 5.92
N LEU A 127 -10.88 -5.01 7.08
CA LEU A 127 -10.96 -6.34 7.70
C LEU A 127 -11.77 -7.34 6.87
N GLU A 128 -12.89 -6.91 6.30
CA GLU A 128 -13.85 -7.75 5.60
C GLU A 128 -13.61 -7.87 4.10
N SER A 129 -12.71 -7.06 3.52
CA SER A 129 -12.38 -7.12 2.08
C SER A 129 -11.73 -8.45 1.68
N ASP A 130 -12.09 -8.95 0.49
CA ASP A 130 -11.57 -10.22 -0.03
C ASP A 130 -10.17 -10.05 -0.65
N PHE A 131 -9.91 -8.85 -1.17
CA PHE A 131 -8.65 -8.48 -1.79
C PHE A 131 -8.33 -7.01 -1.52
N ARG A 132 -7.15 -6.79 -0.95
CA ARG A 132 -6.62 -5.47 -0.64
C ARG A 132 -5.39 -5.21 -1.50
N ILE A 133 -5.37 -4.06 -2.14
CA ILE A 133 -4.27 -3.57 -2.95
C ILE A 133 -3.69 -2.37 -2.23
N SER A 134 -2.43 -2.46 -1.79
CA SER A 134 -1.72 -1.30 -1.25
C SER A 134 -0.92 -0.65 -2.36
N VAL A 135 -1.16 0.63 -2.60
CA VAL A 135 -0.38 1.47 -3.52
C VAL A 135 0.34 2.50 -2.65
N ALA A 136 1.60 2.19 -2.31
CA ALA A 136 2.41 2.98 -1.39
C ALA A 136 3.45 3.80 -2.15
N VAL A 137 3.95 4.88 -1.53
CA VAL A 137 5.08 5.64 -2.06
C VAL A 137 6.40 5.08 -1.52
N LEU A 138 7.44 5.05 -2.35
CA LEU A 138 8.81 4.73 -1.94
C LEU A 138 9.38 5.89 -1.11
N LYS A 139 9.14 5.85 0.21
CA LYS A 139 9.55 6.90 1.14
C LYS A 139 10.42 6.39 2.29
N ARG A 140 11.28 7.26 2.80
CA ARG A 140 11.89 7.08 4.13
C ARG A 140 11.03 7.79 5.17
N ASP A 141 10.72 7.10 6.25
CA ASP A 141 10.03 7.68 7.41
C ASP A 141 10.87 7.54 8.69
N ARG A 142 10.66 8.47 9.63
CA ARG A 142 11.32 8.49 10.95
C ARG A 142 11.00 7.26 11.79
N THR A 143 9.89 6.58 11.51
CA THR A 143 9.47 5.37 12.24
C THR A 143 10.15 4.08 11.73
N SER A 144 11.05 4.15 10.74
CA SER A 144 11.65 2.99 10.06
C SER A 144 10.64 2.05 9.38
N LEU A 145 9.43 2.56 9.13
CA LEU A 145 8.41 1.92 8.32
C LEU A 145 8.51 2.42 6.88
N LEU A 146 8.30 1.53 5.92
CA LEU A 146 8.29 1.86 4.49
C LEU A 146 7.40 0.89 3.71
N GLY A 147 6.84 1.34 2.59
CA GLY A 147 6.17 0.46 1.62
C GLY A 147 4.74 0.07 1.98
N ALA A 148 4.33 -1.09 1.50
CA ALA A 148 2.96 -1.52 1.40
C ALA A 148 2.36 -1.98 2.74
N ILE A 149 3.15 -2.63 3.61
CA ILE A 149 2.63 -3.10 4.90
C ILE A 149 2.25 -1.93 5.80
N PRO A 150 3.13 -0.94 6.04
CA PRO A 150 2.78 0.21 6.87
C PRO A 150 1.65 1.03 6.27
N ASN A 151 1.63 1.24 4.95
CA ASN A 151 0.54 1.94 4.29
C ASN A 151 -0.81 1.27 4.64
N MET A 152 -0.93 -0.04 4.39
CA MET A 152 -2.15 -0.79 4.69
C MET A 152 -2.49 -0.79 6.18
N VAL A 153 -1.52 -1.09 7.05
CA VAL A 153 -1.76 -1.29 8.48
C VAL A 153 -2.10 0.01 9.19
N ILE A 154 -1.29 1.05 9.00
CA ILE A 154 -1.48 2.33 9.70
C ILE A 154 -2.79 2.97 9.28
N GLY A 155 -3.06 3.02 7.98
CA GLY A 155 -4.31 3.62 7.50
C GLY A 155 -5.56 2.79 7.82
N SER A 156 -5.41 1.57 8.37
CA SER A 156 -6.54 0.82 8.92
C SER A 156 -6.90 1.19 10.35
N VAL A 157 -5.96 1.73 11.13
CA VAL A 157 -6.20 2.09 12.52
C VAL A 157 -7.13 3.29 12.55
N SER A 158 -8.18 3.25 13.38
CA SER A 158 -9.09 4.38 13.56
C SER A 158 -8.34 5.61 14.07
N GLU A 159 -8.73 6.80 13.61
CA GLU A 159 -8.07 8.06 13.94
C GLU A 159 -7.83 8.25 15.44
N ASN A 160 -8.87 7.97 16.25
CA ASN A 160 -8.83 8.09 17.71
C ASN A 160 -7.74 7.21 18.37
N ASP A 161 -7.36 6.10 17.74
CA ASP A 161 -6.37 5.15 18.27
C ASP A 161 -4.98 5.33 17.65
N LYS A 162 -4.84 6.07 16.55
CA LYS A 162 -3.55 6.21 15.81
C LYS A 162 -2.45 6.77 16.70
N THR A 163 -2.74 7.83 17.45
CA THR A 163 -1.72 8.48 18.31
C THR A 163 -1.15 7.51 19.35
N ASP A 164 -2.02 6.76 20.03
CA ASP A 164 -1.60 5.78 21.04
C ASP A 164 -0.92 4.56 20.40
N PHE A 165 -1.40 4.15 19.23
CA PHE A 165 -0.77 3.10 18.43
C PHE A 165 0.69 3.46 18.10
N TYR A 166 0.96 4.66 17.59
CA TYR A 166 2.30 5.13 17.25
C TYR A 166 3.23 5.27 18.47
N LYS A 167 2.71 5.74 19.61
CA LYS A 167 3.50 5.94 20.84
C LYS A 167 3.79 4.63 21.58
N SER A 168 3.09 3.55 21.24
CA SER A 168 3.26 2.26 21.90
C SER A 168 4.67 1.70 21.76
N LYS A 169 5.25 1.22 22.86
CA LYS A 169 6.53 0.49 22.86
C LYS A 169 6.48 -0.80 22.03
N THR A 170 5.28 -1.35 21.80
CA THR A 170 5.07 -2.55 20.99
C THR A 170 4.63 -2.24 19.56
N PHE A 171 4.70 -0.97 19.12
CA PHE A 171 4.27 -0.50 17.81
C PHE A 171 4.64 -1.45 16.65
N LEU A 172 5.93 -1.78 16.50
CA LEU A 172 6.39 -2.65 15.40
C LEU A 172 5.79 -4.06 15.44
N ARG A 173 5.62 -4.63 16.64
CA ARG A 173 4.98 -5.93 16.83
C ARG A 173 3.49 -5.82 16.52
N ASN A 174 2.83 -4.80 17.03
CA ASN A 174 1.41 -4.53 16.81
C ASN A 174 1.11 -4.33 15.32
N THR A 175 1.97 -3.60 14.59
CA THR A 175 1.92 -3.48 13.13
C THR A 175 1.96 -4.85 12.45
N SER A 176 2.84 -5.74 12.90
CA SER A 176 2.91 -7.10 12.36
C SER A 176 1.71 -7.98 12.73
N GLU A 177 1.07 -7.77 13.88
CA GLU A 177 -0.14 -8.52 14.26
C GLU A 177 -1.35 -8.09 13.43
N ILE A 178 -1.56 -6.78 13.24
CA ILE A 178 -2.62 -6.24 12.37
C ILE A 178 -2.39 -6.69 10.92
N PHE A 179 -1.14 -6.66 10.45
CA PHE A 179 -0.79 -7.14 9.11
C PHE A 179 -1.27 -8.57 8.83
N LYS A 180 -1.30 -9.45 9.84
CA LYS A 180 -1.82 -10.83 9.67
C LYS A 180 -3.33 -10.86 9.39
N LEU A 181 -4.07 -9.86 9.86
CA LEU A 181 -5.52 -9.73 9.69
C LEU A 181 -5.87 -9.10 8.34
N ILE A 182 -5.14 -8.05 7.95
CA ILE A 182 -5.46 -7.23 6.77
C ILE A 182 -4.37 -7.23 5.70
N ARG A 183 -3.69 -8.36 5.55
CA ARG A 183 -2.62 -8.51 4.55
C ARG A 183 -3.10 -8.07 3.17
N PRO A 184 -2.37 -7.17 2.47
CA PRO A 184 -2.65 -6.89 1.07
C PRO A 184 -2.36 -8.13 0.21
N GLY A 185 -3.29 -8.40 -0.70
CA GLY A 185 -3.13 -9.44 -1.73
C GLY A 185 -2.31 -8.96 -2.93
N LEU A 186 -2.14 -7.65 -3.08
CA LEU A 186 -1.22 -7.02 -4.03
C LEU A 186 -0.59 -5.78 -3.39
N SER A 187 0.72 -5.67 -3.53
CA SER A 187 1.52 -4.54 -3.07
C SER A 187 2.18 -3.89 -4.26
N VAL A 188 1.93 -2.59 -4.44
CA VAL A 188 2.55 -1.72 -5.43
C VAL A 188 3.26 -0.62 -4.67
N ILE A 189 4.53 -0.40 -4.97
CA ILE A 189 5.32 0.69 -4.41
C ILE A 189 5.76 1.58 -5.56
N ASP A 190 5.15 2.76 -5.63
CA ASP A 190 5.50 3.85 -6.54
C ASP A 190 6.81 4.49 -6.06
N GLY A 191 7.89 4.18 -6.78
CA GLY A 191 9.19 4.83 -6.62
C GLY A 191 9.56 5.65 -7.84
N PHE A 192 8.58 6.21 -8.57
CA PHE A 192 8.89 7.14 -9.66
C PHE A 192 9.67 8.34 -9.10
N ASP A 193 9.07 8.95 -8.08
CA ASP A 193 9.73 9.89 -7.18
C ASP A 193 9.99 9.17 -5.85
N SER A 194 11.21 9.25 -5.33
CA SER A 194 11.48 8.81 -3.97
C SER A 194 11.33 9.98 -2.99
N VAL A 195 10.60 9.76 -1.90
CA VAL A 195 10.21 10.84 -0.98
C VAL A 195 11.06 10.81 0.28
N LYS A 196 11.51 11.99 0.74
CA LYS A 196 12.48 12.15 1.84
C LYS A 196 13.80 11.39 1.60
N THR A 197 14.24 11.35 0.34
CA THR A 197 15.50 10.71 -0.05
C THR A 197 16.19 11.52 -1.14
N ASN A 198 17.51 11.35 -1.28
CA ASN A 198 18.31 11.98 -2.35
C ASN A 198 18.42 11.07 -3.60
N LEU A 199 17.66 9.97 -3.66
CA LEU A 199 17.69 9.01 -4.75
C LEU A 199 16.73 9.43 -5.86
N LYS A 200 17.21 9.51 -7.09
CA LYS A 200 16.36 9.50 -8.28
C LYS A 200 16.17 8.05 -8.69
N THR A 201 14.95 7.53 -8.56
CA THR A 201 14.68 6.10 -8.68
C THR A 201 13.96 5.74 -9.96
N SER A 202 12.90 6.47 -10.32
CA SER A 202 12.12 6.26 -11.55
C SER A 202 11.76 4.78 -11.76
N LEU A 203 11.23 4.16 -10.70
CA LEU A 203 10.98 2.72 -10.65
C LEU A 203 9.64 2.37 -9.98
N ALA A 204 9.15 1.16 -10.26
CA ALA A 204 8.00 0.57 -9.63
C ALA A 204 8.36 -0.81 -9.06
N ILE A 205 7.78 -1.15 -7.91
CA ILE A 205 7.87 -2.49 -7.32
C ILE A 205 6.46 -3.05 -7.21
N ALA A 206 6.24 -4.28 -7.69
CA ALA A 206 4.97 -4.98 -7.48
C ALA A 206 5.19 -6.41 -6.97
N SER A 207 4.33 -6.87 -6.06
CA SER A 207 4.31 -8.26 -5.61
C SER A 207 3.00 -8.63 -4.93
N LYS A 208 2.60 -9.90 -5.02
CA LYS A 208 1.57 -10.51 -4.16
C LYS A 208 2.03 -10.67 -2.70
N ASP A 209 3.35 -10.62 -2.45
CA ASP A 209 3.94 -10.77 -1.12
C ASP A 209 4.49 -9.43 -0.61
N ALA A 210 3.70 -8.75 0.21
CA ALA A 210 4.06 -7.45 0.79
C ALA A 210 5.40 -7.44 1.55
N VAL A 211 5.73 -8.55 2.23
CA VAL A 211 7.00 -8.70 2.95
C VAL A 211 8.17 -8.66 1.97
N SER A 212 8.02 -9.27 0.79
CA SER A 212 9.02 -9.29 -0.28
C SER A 212 9.09 -7.94 -0.99
N ALA A 213 7.96 -7.28 -1.28
CA ALA A 213 7.93 -5.93 -1.83
C ALA A 213 8.67 -4.93 -0.92
N ASP A 214 8.31 -4.88 0.37
CA ASP A 214 8.97 -4.02 1.36
C ASP A 214 10.44 -4.42 1.58
N THR A 215 10.77 -5.71 1.44
CA THR A 215 12.17 -6.16 1.41
C THR A 215 12.95 -5.50 0.30
N VAL A 216 12.43 -5.53 -0.93
CA VAL A 216 13.10 -4.92 -2.07
C VAL A 216 13.19 -3.41 -1.86
N ALA A 217 12.09 -2.73 -1.53
CA ALA A 217 12.07 -1.29 -1.26
C ALA A 217 13.11 -0.86 -0.21
N SER A 218 13.24 -1.61 0.88
CA SER A 218 14.23 -1.32 1.93
C SER A 218 15.69 -1.41 1.45
N LYS A 219 15.98 -2.33 0.52
CA LYS A 219 17.33 -2.50 -0.06
C LYS A 219 17.66 -1.31 -0.96
N ILE A 220 16.70 -0.86 -1.77
CA ILE A 220 16.83 0.34 -2.61
C ILE A 220 17.10 1.56 -1.73
N LEU A 221 16.29 1.74 -0.68
CA LEU A 221 16.44 2.86 0.25
C LEU A 221 17.61 2.71 1.23
N LYS A 222 18.36 1.60 1.20
CA LYS A 222 19.46 1.29 2.13
C LYS A 222 19.08 1.55 3.59
N THR A 223 17.88 1.12 4.00
CA THR A 223 17.32 1.39 5.33
C THR A 223 16.94 0.12 6.08
N LYS A 224 16.94 0.18 7.41
CA LYS A 224 16.52 -0.93 8.27
C LYS A 224 15.00 -0.99 8.34
N ARG A 225 14.49 -2.21 8.52
CA ARG A 225 13.06 -2.57 8.51
C ARG A 225 12.73 -3.47 9.69
N SER A 226 12.70 -2.89 10.88
CA SER A 226 12.57 -3.62 12.14
C SER A 226 11.26 -4.42 12.23
N TYR A 227 10.15 -3.88 11.72
CA TYR A 227 8.85 -4.57 11.70
C TYR A 227 8.86 -5.88 10.88
N LEU A 228 9.66 -5.97 9.82
CA LEU A 228 9.73 -7.19 8.99
C LEU A 228 10.46 -8.35 9.69
N GLY A 229 11.13 -8.09 10.82
CA GLY A 229 11.64 -9.14 11.71
C GLY A 229 10.53 -9.98 12.34
N TYR A 230 9.33 -9.40 12.49
CA TYR A 230 8.14 -10.10 13.02
C TYR A 230 7.33 -10.82 11.94
N CYS A 231 7.60 -10.52 10.66
CA CYS A 231 6.88 -11.09 9.53
C CYS A 231 7.55 -12.38 9.02
N LYS A 232 6.73 -13.34 8.57
CA LYS A 232 7.24 -14.56 7.91
C LYS A 232 7.92 -14.18 6.60
N LYS A 233 9.22 -14.51 6.49
CA LYS A 233 10.03 -14.21 5.31
C LYS A 233 9.81 -15.24 4.20
N SER A 234 9.80 -14.76 2.97
CA SER A 234 9.76 -15.57 1.75
C SER A 234 11.11 -15.48 1.02
N LYS A 235 11.51 -16.55 0.33
CA LYS A 235 12.58 -16.46 -0.68
C LYS A 235 12.09 -15.57 -1.83
N ILE A 236 12.90 -14.60 -2.26
CA ILE A 236 12.56 -13.62 -3.30
C ILE A 236 13.13 -14.06 -4.63
N LYS A 237 12.30 -14.04 -5.68
CA LYS A 237 12.71 -14.10 -7.09
C LYS A 237 12.41 -12.75 -7.72
N MET A 238 13.42 -12.05 -8.20
CA MET A 238 13.21 -10.80 -8.95
C MET A 238 12.73 -11.14 -10.37
N VAL A 239 11.74 -10.39 -10.85
CA VAL A 239 11.31 -10.39 -12.26
C VAL A 239 11.38 -8.95 -12.80
N GLY A 240 11.73 -8.79 -14.08
CA GLY A 240 12.11 -7.48 -14.63
C GLY A 240 13.56 -7.11 -14.33
N SER A 241 13.80 -5.88 -13.89
CA SER A 241 15.14 -5.35 -13.58
C SER A 241 15.77 -6.04 -12.36
N LYS A 242 17.11 -6.09 -12.33
CA LYS A 242 17.84 -6.63 -11.18
C LYS A 242 18.13 -5.54 -10.15
N LEU A 243 18.20 -5.94 -8.88
CA LEU A 243 18.64 -5.04 -7.80
C LEU A 243 20.08 -4.51 -7.99
N SER A 244 20.93 -5.24 -8.72
CA SER A 244 22.30 -4.83 -9.04
C SER A 244 22.38 -3.73 -10.11
N GLU A 245 21.27 -3.45 -10.79
CA GLU A 245 21.16 -2.42 -11.84
C GLU A 245 20.65 -1.07 -11.26
N LEU A 246 20.55 -0.97 -9.91
CA LEU A 246 20.14 0.19 -9.13
C LEU A 246 21.33 0.82 -8.41
#